data_AF-A0A846N2J2-F1
#
_entry.id   AF-A0A846N2J2-F1
#
_cell.length_a   1.000
_cell.length_b   1.000
_cell.length_c   1.000
_cell.angle_alpha   90.00
_cell.angle_beta   90.00
_cell.angle_gamma   90.00
#
_symmetry.space_group_name_H-M   'P 1'
#
loop_
_entity.id
_entity.type
_entity.pdbx_description
1 polymer ?
#
loop_
_entity_poly.entity_id
_entity_poly.type
_entity_poly.pdbx_seq_one_letter_code
_entity_poly.pdbx_strand_id
1 'polypeptide(L)'
;MLRLPSLQPALIAVTIAIYVLPRAAVGGANDAERKSCFDAKVEALVTAEIPSVIPETNDDTIIMRWPWFFDLKIRQVLQGSAPSGTVTALSLQHTYIDPARKSIWWLRRNSAGGFNTLDFPEDAELSLCPTGTPPMASYIRPDKGHTLEESRRDGERRYGRYP
;
A
#
# COMPACT_ATOMS: atom_id res chain seq x y z
N MET A 1 57.95 -46.01 46.98
CA MET A 1 57.47 -44.61 46.88
C MET A 1 56.70 -44.46 45.58
N LEU A 2 55.37 -44.50 45.64
CA LEU A 2 54.47 -44.36 44.48
C LEU A 2 53.62 -43.11 44.71
N ARG A 3 53.70 -42.15 43.77
CA ARG A 3 53.09 -40.82 43.83
C ARG A 3 51.62 -40.87 43.38
N LEU A 4 50.75 -40.19 44.14
CA LEU A 4 49.35 -39.88 43.79
C LEU A 4 49.30 -38.83 42.66
N PRO A 5 48.38 -38.95 41.68
CA PRO A 5 48.12 -37.89 40.71
C PRO A 5 47.15 -36.82 41.26
N SER A 6 47.51 -35.58 40.94
CA SER A 6 46.89 -34.30 41.26
C SER A 6 45.60 -34.06 40.47
N LEU A 7 44.51 -33.72 41.17
CA LEU A 7 43.27 -33.16 40.60
C LEU A 7 43.48 -31.71 40.16
N GLN A 8 43.11 -31.37 38.92
CA GLN A 8 42.99 -29.99 38.45
C GLN A 8 41.51 -29.56 38.45
N PRO A 9 41.17 -28.32 38.85
CA PRO A 9 39.80 -27.82 38.78
C PRO A 9 39.48 -27.28 37.37
N ALA A 10 38.34 -27.69 36.82
CA ALA A 10 37.80 -27.16 35.57
C ALA A 10 37.09 -25.81 35.84
N LEU A 11 37.57 -24.75 35.21
CA LEU A 11 36.92 -23.44 35.17
C LEU A 11 35.76 -23.49 34.16
N ILE A 12 34.55 -23.26 34.64
CA ILE A 12 33.34 -23.09 33.83
C ILE A 12 33.25 -21.61 33.44
N ALA A 13 33.46 -21.31 32.16
CA ALA A 13 33.24 -19.97 31.59
C ALA A 13 31.77 -19.84 31.16
N VAL A 14 31.03 -18.94 31.80
CA VAL A 14 29.65 -18.60 31.45
C VAL A 14 29.68 -17.50 30.38
N THR A 15 29.26 -17.82 29.16
CA THR A 15 29.16 -16.86 28.05
C THR A 15 27.78 -16.21 28.07
N ILE A 16 27.71 -14.92 28.37
CA ILE A 16 26.48 -14.11 28.31
C ILE A 16 26.30 -13.64 26.87
N ALA A 17 25.30 -14.18 26.16
CA ALA A 17 24.91 -13.72 24.83
C ALA A 17 24.02 -12.47 24.96
N ILE A 18 24.55 -11.31 24.56
CA ILE A 18 23.78 -10.06 24.47
C ILE A 18 22.99 -10.09 23.16
N TYR A 19 21.67 -10.28 23.24
CA TYR A 19 20.77 -10.14 22.11
C TYR A 19 20.51 -8.65 21.84
N VAL A 20 21.19 -8.10 20.84
CA VAL A 20 20.85 -6.78 20.28
C VAL A 20 19.62 -6.97 19.40
N LEU A 21 18.44 -6.59 19.90
CA LEU A 21 17.23 -6.51 19.08
C LEU A 21 17.38 -5.35 18.09
N PRO A 22 17.28 -5.59 16.77
CA PRO A 22 17.27 -4.49 15.82
C PRO A 22 15.99 -3.69 16.03
N ARG A 23 16.16 -2.40 16.37
CA ARG A 23 15.10 -1.41 16.40
C ARG A 23 14.57 -1.27 14.98
N ALA A 24 13.39 -1.83 14.71
CA ALA A 24 12.70 -1.65 13.43
C ALA A 24 12.50 -0.14 13.21
N ALA A 25 13.26 0.41 12.26
CA ALA A 25 13.02 1.76 11.78
C ALA A 25 11.64 1.78 11.14
N VAL A 26 10.71 2.52 11.72
CA VAL A 26 9.44 2.88 11.10
C VAL A 26 9.80 3.80 9.94
N GLY A 27 10.08 3.21 8.79
CA GLY A 27 10.37 3.92 7.55
C GLY A 27 9.13 4.67 7.11
N GLY A 28 9.16 6.00 7.20
CA GLY A 28 8.36 6.83 6.33
C GLY A 28 8.77 6.50 4.90
N ALA A 29 7.89 5.86 4.14
CA ALA A 29 8.12 5.52 2.75
C ALA A 29 8.48 6.81 1.99
N ASN A 30 9.70 6.88 1.49
CA ASN A 30 10.18 8.01 0.68
C ASN A 30 9.31 8.12 -0.58
N ASP A 31 8.97 9.35 -1.00
CA ASP A 31 8.20 9.59 -2.24
C ASP A 31 8.86 8.98 -3.50
N ALA A 32 10.16 8.68 -3.44
CA ALA A 32 10.89 7.96 -4.47
C ALA A 32 10.48 6.47 -4.59
N GLU A 33 10.15 5.80 -3.48
CA GLU A 33 9.62 4.41 -3.52
C GLU A 33 8.20 4.35 -4.06
N ARG A 34 7.43 5.46 -3.99
CA ARG A 34 6.08 5.55 -4.53
C ARG A 34 6.03 5.62 -6.07
N LYS A 35 7.16 5.79 -6.76
CA LYS A 35 7.21 6.26 -8.16
C LYS A 35 8.17 5.53 -9.10
N SER A 36 8.68 4.35 -8.78
CA SER A 36 9.71 3.73 -9.63
C SER A 36 9.18 2.89 -10.81
N CYS A 37 7.94 2.40 -10.75
CA CYS A 37 7.35 1.56 -11.80
C CYS A 37 5.83 1.37 -11.63
N PHE A 38 5.18 0.77 -12.62
CA PHE A 38 3.76 0.36 -12.57
C PHE A 38 3.57 -1.12 -12.97
N ASP A 39 2.45 -1.72 -12.58
CA ASP A 39 2.12 -3.12 -12.92
C ASP A 39 1.14 -3.23 -14.10
N ALA A 40 0.24 -2.26 -14.25
CA ALA A 40 -0.66 -2.17 -15.39
C ALA A 40 -0.96 -0.72 -15.77
N LYS A 41 -1.04 -0.44 -17.07
CA LYS A 41 -1.64 0.77 -17.64
C LYS A 41 -2.95 0.33 -18.29
N VAL A 42 -4.07 0.90 -17.87
CA VAL A 42 -5.40 0.49 -18.35
C VAL A 42 -6.19 1.70 -18.84
N GLU A 43 -7.02 1.49 -19.85
CA GLU A 43 -8.18 2.34 -20.11
C GLU A 43 -9.35 1.82 -19.27
N ALA A 44 -9.90 2.65 -18.40
CA ALA A 44 -11.00 2.28 -17.52
C ALA A 44 -11.95 3.46 -17.26
N LEU A 45 -13.21 3.12 -17.03
CA LEU A 45 -14.23 4.05 -16.55
C LEU A 45 -14.33 3.96 -15.04
N VAL A 46 -14.34 5.10 -14.36
CA VAL A 46 -14.69 5.16 -12.94
C VAL A 46 -16.20 4.96 -12.81
N THR A 47 -16.58 3.98 -12.00
CA THR A 47 -17.99 3.60 -11.77
C THR A 47 -18.40 3.75 -10.30
N ALA A 48 -17.43 4.06 -9.45
CA ALA A 48 -17.61 4.44 -8.06
C ALA A 48 -16.37 5.19 -7.57
N GLU A 49 -16.60 6.25 -6.84
CA GLU A 49 -15.67 6.96 -5.98
C GLU A 49 -16.27 6.99 -4.58
N ILE A 50 -15.54 6.45 -3.62
CA ILE A 50 -15.99 6.35 -2.22
C ILE A 50 -14.82 6.83 -1.34
N PRO A 51 -14.92 8.00 -0.70
CA PRO A 51 -13.90 8.44 0.26
C PRO A 51 -13.81 7.45 1.43
N SER A 52 -12.60 7.13 1.91
CA SER A 52 -12.50 6.44 3.19
C SER A 52 -12.94 7.37 4.33
N VAL A 53 -13.41 6.82 5.45
CA VAL A 53 -13.83 7.65 6.60
C VAL A 53 -12.67 8.51 7.08
N ILE A 54 -12.87 9.83 7.04
CA ILE A 54 -11.96 10.80 7.64
C ILE A 54 -12.15 10.71 9.16
N PRO A 55 -11.07 10.49 9.93
CA PRO A 55 -11.15 10.47 11.39
C PRO A 55 -11.62 11.83 11.90
N GLU A 56 -12.17 11.89 13.10
CA GLU A 56 -12.56 13.17 13.69
C GLU A 56 -11.32 14.07 13.83
N THR A 57 -11.38 15.24 13.21
CA THR A 57 -10.34 16.27 13.26
C THR A 57 -10.87 17.51 13.98
N ASN A 58 -9.98 18.40 14.39
CA ASN A 58 -10.38 19.72 14.88
C ASN A 58 -10.81 20.64 13.72
N ASP A 59 -11.41 21.78 14.07
CA ASP A 59 -11.94 22.77 13.11
C ASP A 59 -10.85 23.42 12.22
N ASP A 60 -9.57 23.31 12.60
CA ASP A 60 -8.43 23.89 11.88
C ASP A 60 -7.74 22.92 10.91
N THR A 61 -8.29 21.72 10.70
CA THR A 61 -7.66 20.70 9.84
C THR A 61 -8.05 20.85 8.38
N ILE A 62 -7.06 21.15 7.52
CA ILE A 62 -7.20 21.17 6.06
C ILE A 62 -6.70 19.86 5.46
N ILE A 63 -7.60 19.13 4.79
CA ILE A 63 -7.29 17.85 4.14
C ILE A 63 -7.03 18.08 2.66
N MET A 64 -5.75 18.14 2.27
CA MET A 64 -5.35 18.36 0.88
C MET A 64 -5.41 17.09 0.02
N ARG A 65 -5.18 15.92 0.61
CA ARG A 65 -5.33 14.61 -0.05
C ARG A 65 -5.82 13.61 0.97
N TRP A 66 -6.77 12.78 0.56
CA TRP A 66 -7.32 11.71 1.36
C TRP A 66 -7.34 10.40 0.55
N PRO A 67 -7.36 9.22 1.18
CA PRO A 67 -7.56 7.95 0.48
C PRO A 67 -9.02 7.70 0.07
N TRP A 68 -9.20 7.15 -1.12
CA TRP A 68 -10.50 6.84 -1.72
C TRP A 68 -10.48 5.46 -2.35
N PHE A 69 -11.63 4.81 -2.40
CA PHE A 69 -11.88 3.58 -3.15
C PHE A 69 -12.48 3.93 -4.51
N PHE A 70 -11.86 3.42 -5.56
CA PHE A 70 -12.28 3.57 -6.94
C PHE A 70 -12.70 2.22 -7.51
N ASP A 71 -13.92 2.11 -8.02
CA ASP A 71 -14.31 0.97 -8.85
C ASP A 71 -14.05 1.32 -10.32
N LEU A 72 -12.96 0.77 -10.86
CA LEU A 72 -12.53 0.97 -12.22
C LEU A 72 -13.04 -0.16 -13.10
N LYS A 73 -13.97 0.13 -14.01
CA LYS A 73 -14.39 -0.81 -15.06
C LYS A 73 -13.37 -0.78 -16.19
N ILE A 74 -12.47 -1.78 -16.21
CA ILE A 74 -11.42 -1.90 -17.21
C ILE A 74 -12.05 -2.22 -18.56
N ARG A 75 -11.76 -1.37 -19.55
CA ARG A 75 -12.12 -1.58 -20.96
C ARG A 75 -11.00 -2.28 -21.71
N GLN A 76 -9.78 -1.84 -21.48
CA GLN A 76 -8.60 -2.34 -22.15
C GLN A 76 -7.37 -2.26 -21.23
N VAL A 77 -6.53 -3.28 -21.26
CA VAL A 77 -5.17 -3.21 -20.71
C VAL A 77 -4.25 -2.74 -21.82
N LEU A 78 -3.64 -1.57 -21.65
CA LEU A 78 -2.72 -0.97 -22.62
C LEU A 78 -1.30 -1.51 -22.45
N GLN A 79 -0.90 -1.78 -21.22
CA GLN A 79 0.42 -2.33 -20.89
C GLN A 79 0.39 -3.08 -19.55
N GLY A 80 1.20 -4.12 -19.40
CA GLY A 80 1.28 -4.89 -18.16
C GLY A 80 0.13 -5.89 -18.01
N SER A 81 -0.30 -6.13 -16.77
CA SER A 81 -1.36 -7.11 -16.49
C SER A 81 -2.28 -6.66 -15.34
N ALA A 82 -3.58 -6.66 -15.61
CA ALA A 82 -4.64 -6.41 -14.64
C ALA A 82 -5.79 -7.39 -14.87
N PRO A 83 -6.59 -7.70 -13.83
CA PRO A 83 -7.83 -8.47 -13.99
C PRO A 83 -8.78 -7.81 -14.99
N SER A 84 -9.62 -8.61 -15.65
CA SER A 84 -10.70 -8.09 -16.49
C SER A 84 -11.91 -7.67 -15.64
N GLY A 85 -12.76 -6.81 -16.20
CA GLY A 85 -13.98 -6.36 -15.53
C GLY A 85 -13.77 -5.16 -14.60
N THR A 86 -14.51 -5.11 -13.50
CA THR A 86 -14.38 -4.04 -12.49
C THR A 86 -13.35 -4.43 -11.45
N VAL A 87 -12.38 -3.54 -11.22
CA VAL A 87 -11.37 -3.67 -10.17
C VAL A 87 -11.51 -2.53 -9.18
N THR A 88 -11.39 -2.83 -7.89
CA THR A 88 -11.29 -1.80 -6.86
C THR A 88 -9.83 -1.38 -6.71
N ALA A 89 -9.55 -0.10 -6.91
CA ALA A 89 -8.26 0.52 -6.72
C ALA A 89 -8.34 1.60 -5.62
N LEU A 90 -7.20 1.93 -5.03
CA LEU A 90 -7.09 3.00 -4.05
C LEU A 90 -6.47 4.24 -4.69
N SER A 91 -7.09 5.39 -4.48
CA SER A 91 -6.62 6.69 -4.97
C SER A 91 -6.29 7.62 -3.80
N LEU A 92 -5.38 8.57 -4.00
CA LEU A 92 -5.14 9.69 -3.09
C LEU A 92 -5.57 10.99 -3.77
N GLN A 93 -6.68 11.57 -3.34
CA GLN A 93 -7.27 12.75 -3.97
C GLN A 93 -7.91 13.72 -2.98
N HIS A 94 -8.11 14.95 -3.43
CA HIS A 94 -8.73 16.02 -2.64
C HIS A 94 -10.25 16.04 -2.78
N THR A 95 -10.76 15.77 -3.98
CA THR A 95 -12.17 15.86 -4.36
C THR A 95 -12.49 14.78 -5.40
N TYR A 96 -13.78 14.61 -5.72
CA TYR A 96 -14.27 13.75 -6.80
C TYR A 96 -13.63 14.14 -8.13
N ILE A 97 -13.34 13.14 -8.95
CA ILE A 97 -12.87 13.40 -10.31
C ILE A 97 -14.06 13.59 -11.25
N ASP A 98 -13.82 14.25 -12.39
CA ASP A 98 -14.77 14.24 -13.49
C ASP A 98 -14.45 13.00 -14.36
N PRO A 99 -15.31 11.96 -14.38
CA PRO A 99 -15.03 10.72 -15.11
C PRO A 99 -14.87 10.94 -16.61
N ALA A 100 -15.41 12.05 -17.16
CA ALA A 100 -15.28 12.39 -18.58
C ALA A 100 -13.87 12.90 -18.94
N ARG A 101 -13.08 13.34 -17.95
CA ARG A 101 -11.77 13.97 -18.17
C ARG A 101 -10.59 13.01 -18.06
N LYS A 102 -10.79 11.79 -17.57
CA LYS A 102 -9.70 10.84 -17.34
C LYS A 102 -10.14 9.42 -17.63
N SER A 103 -9.43 8.78 -18.54
CA SER A 103 -9.72 7.40 -18.96
C SER A 103 -8.53 6.46 -18.75
N ILE A 104 -7.32 7.01 -18.67
CA ILE A 104 -6.10 6.21 -18.51
C ILE A 104 -5.67 6.17 -17.04
N TRP A 105 -5.41 4.96 -16.56
CA TRP A 105 -5.02 4.68 -15.19
C TRP A 105 -3.74 3.88 -15.13
N TRP A 106 -2.78 4.40 -14.37
CA TRP A 106 -1.56 3.71 -13.99
C TRP A 106 -1.81 2.98 -12.67
N LEU A 107 -1.64 1.67 -12.64
CA LEU A 107 -1.95 0.83 -11.49
C LEU A 107 -0.69 0.16 -10.94
N ARG A 108 -0.57 0.17 -9.61
CA ARG A 108 0.48 -0.53 -8.87
C ARG A 108 -0.15 -1.50 -7.88
N ARG A 109 0.23 -2.78 -7.90
CA ARG A 109 -0.21 -3.76 -6.90
C ARG A 109 0.15 -3.26 -5.50
N ASN A 110 -0.78 -3.41 -4.57
CA ASN A 110 -0.60 -2.98 -3.20
C ASN A 110 -0.54 -4.16 -2.21
N SER A 111 -0.02 -3.88 -1.02
CA SER A 111 0.19 -4.85 0.05
C SER A 111 -1.10 -5.44 0.63
N ALA A 112 -2.26 -4.93 0.24
CA ALA A 112 -3.58 -5.42 0.65
C ALA A 112 -4.24 -6.30 -0.42
N GLY A 113 -3.53 -6.65 -1.49
CA GLY A 113 -4.00 -7.57 -2.54
C GLY A 113 -4.77 -6.90 -3.69
N GLY A 114 -4.86 -5.56 -3.70
CA GLY A 114 -5.50 -4.79 -4.77
C GLY A 114 -4.51 -3.90 -5.52
N PHE A 115 -4.99 -2.76 -6.02
CA PHE A 115 -4.18 -1.76 -6.71
C PHE A 115 -4.25 -0.40 -6.00
N ASN A 116 -3.15 0.35 -6.08
CA ASN A 116 -3.14 1.80 -5.91
C ASN A 116 -3.08 2.45 -7.29
N THR A 117 -3.81 3.55 -7.50
CA THR A 117 -3.65 4.39 -8.69
C THR A 117 -2.42 5.26 -8.54
N LEU A 118 -1.61 5.37 -9.58
CA LEU A 118 -0.50 6.31 -9.64
C LEU A 118 -0.96 7.59 -10.34
N ASP A 119 -0.59 8.72 -9.75
CA ASP A 119 -0.96 10.05 -10.21
C ASP A 119 0.10 10.58 -11.19
N PHE A 120 -0.02 10.16 -12.45
CA PHE A 120 0.82 10.60 -13.57
C PHE A 120 -0.04 11.04 -14.76
N PRO A 121 0.48 11.95 -15.60
CA PRO A 121 -0.11 12.27 -16.90
C PRO A 121 -0.34 11.02 -17.77
N GLU A 122 -1.30 11.08 -18.70
CA GLU A 122 -1.62 9.94 -19.57
C GLU A 122 -0.47 9.60 -20.55
N ASP A 123 0.29 10.62 -20.94
CA ASP A 123 1.47 10.58 -21.81
C ASP A 123 2.79 10.37 -21.05
N ALA A 124 2.74 10.15 -19.73
CA ALA A 124 3.92 9.85 -18.96
C ALA A 124 4.61 8.57 -19.45
N GLU A 125 5.94 8.62 -19.56
CA GLU A 125 6.77 7.46 -19.88
C GLU A 125 7.23 6.81 -18.57
N LEU A 126 6.48 5.80 -18.12
CA LEU A 126 6.86 4.97 -16.99
C LEU A 126 7.31 3.61 -17.47
N SER A 127 8.09 2.90 -16.66
CA SER A 127 8.51 1.53 -16.90
C SER A 127 7.64 0.54 -16.13
N LEU A 128 7.42 -0.64 -16.72
CA LEU A 128 6.81 -1.76 -16.02
C LEU A 128 7.69 -2.18 -14.85
N CYS A 129 7.06 -2.60 -13.77
CA CYS A 129 7.77 -3.17 -12.64
C CYS A 129 8.47 -4.46 -13.06
N PRO A 130 9.76 -4.65 -12.70
CA PRO A 130 10.44 -5.92 -12.88
C PRO A 130 9.66 -7.07 -12.21
N THR A 131 9.75 -8.26 -12.79
CA THR A 131 9.19 -9.47 -12.19
C THR A 131 9.69 -9.65 -10.76
N GLY A 132 8.77 -9.96 -9.83
CA GLY A 132 9.11 -10.16 -8.41
C GLY A 132 9.23 -8.88 -7.60
N THR A 133 9.02 -7.70 -8.20
CA THR A 133 8.96 -6.44 -7.43
C THR A 133 7.84 -6.52 -6.38
N PRO A 134 8.13 -6.27 -5.09
CA PRO A 134 7.14 -6.38 -4.03
C PRO A 134 6.00 -5.37 -4.21
N PRO A 135 4.77 -5.66 -3.75
CA PRO A 135 3.67 -4.69 -3.80
C PRO A 135 4.00 -3.41 -3.02
N MET A 136 3.47 -2.27 -3.48
CA MET A 136 3.57 -1.00 -2.76
C MET A 136 2.71 -1.04 -1.49
N ALA A 137 3.04 -0.22 -0.48
CA ALA A 137 2.14 -0.03 0.65
C ALA A 137 0.75 0.43 0.18
N SER A 138 -0.30 -0.24 0.66
CA SER A 138 -1.69 0.21 0.45
C SER A 138 -1.89 1.63 0.98
N TYR A 139 -2.63 2.47 0.23
CA TYR A 139 -2.97 3.83 0.68
C TYR A 139 -3.90 3.83 1.90
N ILE A 140 -4.70 2.79 2.05
CA ILE A 140 -5.53 2.54 3.22
C ILE A 140 -4.95 1.36 3.97
N ARG A 141 -4.70 1.53 5.26
CA ARG A 141 -4.33 0.46 6.18
C ARG A 141 -5.49 0.29 7.16
N PRO A 142 -6.36 -0.70 6.95
CA PRO A 142 -7.43 -0.98 7.90
C PRO A 142 -6.85 -1.25 9.30
N ASP A 143 -7.60 -0.87 10.32
CA ASP A 143 -7.27 -1.23 11.70
C ASP A 143 -7.29 -2.75 11.89
N LYS A 144 -6.67 -3.21 12.97
CA LYS A 144 -6.60 -4.65 13.28
C LYS A 144 -8.02 -5.22 13.41
N GLY A 145 -8.35 -6.18 12.55
CA GLY A 145 -9.67 -6.81 12.51
C GLY A 145 -10.67 -6.15 11.57
N HIS A 146 -10.30 -5.06 10.90
CA HIS A 146 -11.05 -4.47 9.80
C HIS A 146 -10.43 -4.84 8.45
N THR A 147 -11.28 -5.01 7.45
CA THR A 147 -10.91 -5.27 6.05
C THR A 147 -11.04 -3.99 5.22
N LEU A 148 -10.38 -3.94 4.06
CA LEU A 148 -10.57 -2.84 3.10
C LEU A 148 -12.04 -2.71 2.66
N GLU A 149 -12.73 -3.83 2.51
CA GLU A 149 -14.14 -3.85 2.11
C GLU A 149 -15.06 -3.30 3.22
N GLU A 150 -14.75 -3.54 4.49
CA GLU A 150 -15.44 -2.89 5.61
C GLU A 150 -15.20 -1.38 5.59
N SER A 151 -13.95 -0.94 5.45
CA SER A 151 -13.62 0.48 5.33
C SER A 151 -14.32 1.15 4.13
N ARG A 152 -14.45 0.43 3.00
CA ARG A 152 -15.20 0.89 1.83
C ARG A 152 -16.68 1.08 2.14
N ARG A 153 -17.31 0.06 2.76
CA ARG A 153 -18.73 0.13 3.18
C ARG A 153 -18.95 1.24 4.20
N ASP A 154 -18.01 1.51 5.08
CA ASP A 154 -18.11 2.60 6.06
C ASP A 154 -18.07 3.97 5.38
N GLY A 155 -17.15 4.16 4.42
CA GLY A 155 -17.09 5.33 3.56
C GLY A 155 -18.38 5.54 2.76
N GLU A 156 -18.89 4.46 2.16
CA GLU A 156 -20.13 4.50 1.36
C GLU A 156 -21.34 4.87 2.22
N ARG A 157 -21.44 4.37 3.46
CA ARG A 157 -22.51 4.76 4.38
C ARG A 157 -22.42 6.22 4.83
N ARG A 158 -21.20 6.77 4.97
CA ARG A 158 -20.97 8.13 5.47
C ARG A 158 -21.09 9.19 4.38
N TYR A 159 -20.52 8.94 3.21
CA TYR A 159 -20.38 9.93 2.14
C TYR A 159 -21.22 9.60 0.89
N GLY A 160 -21.71 8.37 0.77
CA GLY A 160 -22.36 7.87 -0.44
C GLY A 160 -21.37 7.31 -1.46
N ARG A 161 -21.87 7.11 -2.68
CA ARG A 161 -21.16 6.58 -3.84
C ARG A 161 -21.42 7.48 -5.04
N TYR A 162 -20.36 7.94 -5.69
CA TYR A 162 -20.44 8.80 -6.89
C TYR A 162 -19.78 8.10 -8.08
N PRO A 163 -20.35 8.18 -9.29
CA PRO A 163 -19.73 7.63 -10.48
C PRO A 163 -18.64 8.53 -11.05
#